data_AF-A0A7S0B8B5-F1
#
_entry.id   AF-A0A7S0B8B5-F1
#
_cell.length_a   1.000
_cell.length_b   1.000
_cell.length_c   1.000
_cell.angle_alpha   90.00
_cell.angle_beta   90.00
_cell.angle_gamma   90.00
#
_symmetry.space_group_name_H-M   'P 1'
#
loop_
_entity.id
_entity.type
_entity.pdbx_description
1 polymer ?
#
loop_
_entity_poly.entity_id
_entity_poly.type
_entity_poly.pdbx_seq_one_letter_code
_entity_poly.pdbx_strand_id
1 'polypeptide(L)'
;DICSSKNLPSRGTEQHTVAMVSCGKVLAAVAIVAGAAVLLTIVAAHQPMGAGSTGQHLHRRLAGSANSASPAASPKTLKSGSATPAAHRPQGSGGPQTARAATGESPASASTTVPPVHEQVVGVVAAYLGSWHAANVDRLRHVLHPEGHAYAVGPDGALADMDAQALLDEVSAAQAPPDDGARRSGRILAVTVLDEHAAVAKVELARPPAVDAPFAGFITLLRDDRLGWRIISEVATASSLAAAGPPDNATAQRAVTPVDFAEVAEVAWGRYVAGGRAGDTNMMASVFHPLARLTFAGDGSIVVVNSTDFIFRRVGQRWETDLHKPYAHLREDPRIAEADTLLGVDFAGPDCALVTLKVGYPPFLYTDVLS
;
A
#
# COMPACT_ATOMS: atom_id res chain seq x y z
N ASP A 1 39.93 52.13 -18.02
CA ASP A 1 40.38 51.56 -19.30
C ASP A 1 40.50 50.03 -19.24
N ILE A 2 39.65 49.40 -20.06
CA ILE A 2 39.88 48.21 -20.90
C ILE A 2 40.04 46.82 -20.23
N CYS A 3 38.90 46.12 -20.20
CA CYS A 3 38.61 44.76 -20.70
C CYS A 3 39.53 43.56 -20.42
N SER A 4 38.97 42.53 -19.77
CA SER A 4 38.85 41.19 -20.40
C SER A 4 37.81 40.31 -19.69
N SER A 5 36.62 40.27 -20.28
CA SER A 5 35.62 39.23 -20.10
C SER A 5 35.92 38.05 -21.04
N LYS A 6 35.98 36.82 -20.52
CA LYS A 6 35.90 35.60 -21.34
C LYS A 6 34.66 34.80 -20.96
N ASN A 7 33.94 34.46 -22.03
CA ASN A 7 32.61 33.88 -22.12
C ASN A 7 32.48 32.51 -21.43
N LEU A 8 31.41 32.34 -20.67
CA LEU A 8 30.80 31.04 -20.35
C LEU A 8 29.63 30.80 -21.33
N PRO A 9 29.52 29.64 -21.98
CA PRO A 9 28.40 29.35 -22.85
C PRO A 9 27.13 29.05 -22.05
N SER A 10 26.07 29.78 -22.39
CA SER A 10 24.69 29.54 -21.98
C SER A 10 24.24 28.13 -22.36
N ARG A 11 23.90 27.30 -21.36
CA ARG A 11 23.17 26.05 -21.59
C ARG A 11 21.74 26.39 -22.02
N GLY A 12 21.36 25.90 -23.19
CA GLY A 12 20.02 25.99 -23.72
C GLY A 12 19.04 25.22 -22.83
N THR A 13 17.91 25.86 -22.57
CA THR A 13 16.70 25.26 -22.01
C THR A 13 16.08 24.34 -23.06
N GLU A 14 16.26 23.02 -22.93
CA GLU A 14 15.43 22.04 -23.62
C GLU A 14 14.10 21.90 -22.88
N GLN A 15 13.04 22.47 -23.48
CA GLN A 15 11.66 22.19 -23.11
C GLN A 15 11.28 20.80 -23.64
N HIS A 16 11.31 19.79 -22.79
CA HIS A 16 10.68 18.51 -23.12
C HIS A 16 9.16 18.67 -23.00
N THR A 17 8.50 18.73 -24.15
CA THR A 17 7.04 18.58 -24.25
C THR A 17 6.70 17.12 -23.97
N VAL A 18 6.16 16.83 -22.79
CA VAL A 18 5.67 15.50 -22.42
C VAL A 18 4.33 15.26 -23.10
N ALA A 19 4.30 14.31 -24.03
CA ALA A 19 3.06 13.84 -24.63
C ALA A 19 2.35 12.90 -23.64
N MET A 20 1.25 13.37 -23.03
CA MET A 20 0.33 12.52 -22.29
C MET A 20 -0.36 11.53 -23.24
N VAL A 21 -0.02 10.25 -23.14
CA VAL A 21 -0.80 9.17 -23.74
C VAL A 21 -1.96 8.86 -22.79
N SER A 22 -3.17 9.20 -23.25
CA SER A 22 -4.42 8.84 -22.58
C SER A 22 -4.63 7.32 -22.65
N CYS A 23 -4.47 6.62 -21.52
CA CYS A 23 -4.93 5.25 -21.39
C CYS A 23 -6.37 5.25 -20.87
N GLY A 24 -7.29 4.82 -21.73
CA GLY A 24 -8.73 4.90 -21.51
C GLY A 24 -9.28 3.74 -20.68
N LYS A 25 -10.18 4.09 -19.75
CA LYS A 25 -11.40 3.39 -19.32
C LYS A 25 -11.34 1.86 -19.21
N VAL A 26 -11.28 1.36 -17.97
CA VAL A 26 -11.89 0.09 -17.59
C VAL A 26 -12.97 0.39 -16.53
N LEU A 27 -14.23 0.22 -16.91
CA LEU A 27 -15.37 0.19 -15.99
C LEU A 27 -15.41 -1.21 -15.37
N ALA A 28 -15.11 -1.32 -14.07
CA ALA A 28 -15.35 -2.54 -13.32
C ALA A 28 -16.62 -2.36 -12.46
N ALA A 29 -17.69 -3.06 -12.84
CA ALA A 29 -18.83 -3.31 -11.99
C ALA A 29 -18.45 -4.38 -10.96
N VAL A 30 -18.46 -4.03 -9.68
CA VAL A 30 -18.30 -5.01 -8.58
C VAL A 30 -19.65 -5.19 -7.90
N ALA A 31 -20.18 -6.40 -8.01
CA ALA A 31 -21.35 -6.86 -7.27
C ALA A 31 -20.94 -7.14 -5.82
N ILE A 32 -21.57 -6.45 -4.87
CA ILE A 32 -21.44 -6.72 -3.44
C ILE A 32 -22.50 -7.76 -3.07
N VAL A 33 -22.06 -8.96 -2.68
CA VAL A 33 -22.88 -9.93 -1.94
C VAL A 33 -22.53 -9.80 -0.46
N ALA A 34 -23.59 -9.69 0.35
CA ALA A 34 -23.60 -9.28 1.74
C ALA A 34 -22.91 -10.25 2.72
N GLY A 35 -22.34 -9.68 3.79
CA GLY A 35 -21.85 -10.38 4.97
C GLY A 35 -22.10 -9.57 6.25
N ALA A 36 -23.25 -9.84 6.87
CA ALA A 36 -23.75 -9.56 8.22
C ALA A 36 -23.06 -8.54 9.17
N ALA A 37 -23.91 -7.66 9.69
CA ALA A 37 -23.69 -6.72 10.78
C ALA A 37 -23.50 -7.41 12.16
N VAL A 38 -22.59 -6.88 12.97
CA VAL A 38 -22.59 -7.04 14.43
C VAL A 38 -22.83 -5.66 15.03
N LEU A 39 -24.04 -5.50 15.60
CA LEU A 39 -24.47 -4.32 16.32
C LEU A 39 -24.07 -4.48 17.80
N LEU A 40 -23.09 -3.72 18.28
CA LEU A 40 -22.74 -3.71 19.71
C LEU A 40 -23.50 -2.58 20.41
N THR A 41 -24.51 -2.93 21.22
CA THR A 41 -25.19 -2.02 22.13
C THR A 41 -24.41 -1.95 23.44
N ILE A 42 -23.75 -0.82 23.74
CA ILE A 42 -23.19 -0.56 25.07
C ILE A 42 -24.30 0.05 25.93
N VAL A 43 -24.83 -0.74 26.86
CA VAL A 43 -25.66 -0.25 27.97
C VAL A 43 -24.73 0.18 29.09
N ALA A 44 -24.71 1.49 29.36
CA ALA A 44 -24.02 2.07 30.50
C ALA A 44 -24.74 1.69 31.81
N ALA A 45 -24.08 0.90 32.66
CA ALA A 45 -24.46 0.73 34.05
C ALA A 45 -23.64 1.72 34.91
N HIS A 46 -24.28 2.80 35.32
CA HIS A 46 -23.80 3.73 36.33
C HIS A 46 -24.27 3.25 37.71
N GLN A 47 -23.35 3.12 38.66
CA GLN A 47 -23.65 3.14 40.11
C GLN A 47 -22.69 4.12 40.80
N PRO A 48 -23.16 4.85 41.82
CA PRO A 48 -22.55 6.10 42.27
C PRO A 48 -21.61 5.89 43.46
N MET A 49 -20.49 6.61 43.50
CA MET A 49 -19.74 6.84 44.73
C MET A 49 -20.11 8.19 45.32
N GLY A 50 -20.48 8.15 46.60
CA GLY A 50 -21.02 9.27 47.37
C GLY A 50 -19.98 10.29 47.83
N ALA A 51 -20.44 11.54 47.81
CA ALA A 51 -20.39 12.56 48.86
C ALA A 51 -19.12 12.78 49.71
N GLY A 52 -18.52 13.96 49.49
CA GLY A 52 -17.92 14.84 50.49
C GLY A 52 -17.67 16.21 49.84
N SER A 53 -18.58 17.19 49.96
CA SER A 53 -18.51 18.35 50.87
C SER A 53 -17.14 19.07 50.80
N THR A 54 -16.98 20.34 50.40
CA THR A 54 -17.68 21.56 50.88
C THR A 54 -17.21 22.81 50.06
N GLY A 55 -18.10 23.79 49.86
CA GLY A 55 -17.78 25.23 49.59
C GLY A 55 -17.85 25.70 48.12
N GLN A 56 -18.97 26.23 47.61
CA GLN A 56 -19.38 27.67 47.59
C GLN A 56 -18.41 28.58 46.78
N HIS A 57 -18.78 29.41 45.78
CA HIS A 57 -20.00 30.18 45.49
C HIS A 57 -20.00 30.77 44.04
N LEU A 58 -21.21 30.92 43.45
CA LEU A 58 -21.76 31.97 42.53
C LEU A 58 -20.99 32.36 41.22
N HIS A 59 -21.57 32.59 40.04
CA HIS A 59 -22.88 33.11 39.57
C HIS A 59 -23.08 32.72 38.06
N ARG A 60 -24.26 32.25 37.59
CA ARG A 60 -25.38 33.02 36.93
C ARG A 60 -24.99 33.58 35.52
N ARG A 61 -25.69 33.46 34.37
CA ARG A 61 -27.09 33.19 33.91
C ARG A 61 -27.02 32.89 32.39
N LEU A 62 -27.75 31.89 31.85
CA LEU A 62 -29.02 31.94 31.07
C LEU A 62 -29.05 32.68 29.71
N ALA A 63 -29.41 31.85 28.70
CA ALA A 63 -30.56 31.98 27.78
C ALA A 63 -30.43 32.63 26.38
N GLY A 64 -31.05 31.93 25.42
CA GLY A 64 -31.50 32.40 24.09
C GLY A 64 -31.45 31.23 23.08
N SER A 65 -32.52 30.46 22.80
CA SER A 65 -33.69 30.81 21.96
C SER A 65 -33.27 31.06 20.50
N ALA A 66 -33.90 30.57 19.42
CA ALA A 66 -34.94 29.60 19.08
C ALA A 66 -34.98 29.57 17.52
N ASN A 67 -35.68 28.59 16.91
CA ASN A 67 -36.26 28.61 15.56
C ASN A 67 -35.27 28.59 14.36
N SER A 68 -35.53 27.99 13.19
CA SER A 68 -36.74 27.46 12.56
C SER A 68 -36.39 26.78 11.23
N ALA A 69 -37.28 25.88 10.80
CA ALA A 69 -37.75 25.67 9.42
C ALA A 69 -36.82 25.00 8.38
N SER A 70 -37.16 23.73 8.12
CA SER A 70 -37.00 23.02 6.85
C SER A 70 -38.00 23.56 5.80
N PRO A 71 -37.73 23.39 4.49
CA PRO A 71 -38.72 22.64 3.71
C PRO A 71 -38.12 21.64 2.71
N ALA A 72 -38.88 20.56 2.56
CA ALA A 72 -38.73 19.50 1.57
C ALA A 72 -39.00 19.99 0.15
N ALA A 73 -38.25 19.45 -0.81
CA ALA A 73 -38.55 19.52 -2.24
C ALA A 73 -38.60 18.10 -2.81
N SER A 74 -39.77 17.73 -3.35
CA SER A 74 -39.99 16.48 -4.08
C SER A 74 -39.36 16.51 -5.48
N PRO A 75 -38.83 15.39 -6.01
CA PRO A 75 -38.22 15.34 -7.32
C PRO A 75 -39.25 15.16 -8.45
N LYS A 76 -39.04 15.89 -9.55
CA LYS A 76 -39.77 15.77 -10.81
C LYS A 76 -39.31 14.52 -11.57
N THR A 77 -40.28 13.72 -11.99
CA THR A 77 -40.18 12.59 -12.91
C THR A 77 -39.72 13.04 -14.30
N LEU A 78 -38.61 12.48 -14.80
CA LEU A 78 -38.15 12.64 -16.19
C LEU A 78 -38.49 11.38 -17.00
N LYS A 79 -39.10 11.63 -18.16
CA LYS A 79 -39.61 10.64 -19.12
C LYS A 79 -38.47 9.91 -19.83
N SER A 80 -38.64 8.60 -19.96
CA SER A 80 -37.90 7.69 -20.84
C SER A 80 -38.14 8.01 -22.32
N GLY A 81 -37.05 8.18 -23.09
CA GLY A 81 -37.06 8.22 -24.55
C GLY A 81 -36.23 7.06 -25.10
N SER A 82 -36.90 6.07 -25.67
CA SER A 82 -36.33 4.95 -26.41
C SER A 82 -35.97 5.36 -27.84
N ALA A 83 -34.77 5.02 -28.31
CA ALA A 83 -34.48 4.97 -29.74
C ALA A 83 -33.40 3.92 -30.04
N THR A 84 -33.81 2.83 -30.69
CA THR A 84 -32.96 1.89 -31.43
C THR A 84 -32.94 2.35 -32.90
N PRO A 85 -31.79 2.31 -33.57
CA PRO A 85 -31.65 1.43 -34.75
C PRO A 85 -30.20 0.92 -34.86
N ALA A 86 -29.76 0.05 -35.77
CA ALA A 86 -30.30 -0.96 -36.67
C ALA A 86 -29.03 -1.68 -37.21
N ALA A 87 -29.11 -2.98 -37.44
CA ALA A 87 -28.00 -3.78 -37.95
C ALA A 87 -27.72 -3.49 -39.43
N HIS A 88 -26.44 -3.44 -39.81
CA HIS A 88 -25.99 -3.63 -41.20
C HIS A 88 -24.87 -4.65 -41.26
N ARG A 89 -25.16 -5.76 -41.94
CA ARG A 89 -24.24 -6.86 -42.30
C ARG A 89 -24.12 -6.86 -43.82
N PRO A 90 -22.92 -6.83 -44.41
CA PRO A 90 -22.73 -7.22 -45.80
C PRO A 90 -22.24 -8.67 -45.89
N GLN A 91 -22.93 -9.44 -46.72
CA GLN A 91 -22.46 -10.70 -47.29
C GLN A 91 -21.43 -10.39 -48.38
N GLY A 92 -20.34 -11.15 -48.42
CA GLY A 92 -19.36 -11.14 -49.50
C GLY A 92 -18.94 -12.57 -49.82
N SER A 93 -19.30 -13.00 -51.03
CA SER A 93 -19.14 -14.33 -51.62
C SER A 93 -17.90 -14.44 -52.50
N GLY A 94 -17.25 -15.61 -52.47
CA GLY A 94 -16.22 -16.06 -53.42
C GLY A 94 -15.24 -16.97 -52.69
N GLY A 95 -14.82 -18.15 -53.13
CA GLY A 95 -14.93 -18.99 -54.33
C GLY A 95 -13.91 -20.13 -54.09
N PRO A 96 -14.02 -21.33 -54.70
CA PRO A 96 -13.22 -22.49 -54.29
C PRO A 96 -11.86 -22.50 -54.99
N GLN A 97 -10.77 -22.49 -54.22
CA GLN A 97 -9.44 -22.87 -54.72
C GLN A 97 -8.96 -24.13 -54.00
N THR A 98 -9.00 -25.23 -54.74
CA THR A 98 -8.33 -26.49 -54.42
C THR A 98 -6.83 -26.35 -54.72
N ALA A 99 -6.00 -26.21 -53.69
CA ALA A 99 -4.56 -26.35 -53.80
C ALA A 99 -4.06 -27.41 -52.80
N ARG A 100 -3.48 -28.45 -53.39
CA ARG A 100 -2.83 -29.60 -52.75
C ARG A 100 -1.51 -29.10 -52.15
N ALA A 101 -1.37 -29.08 -50.82
CA ALA A 101 -0.15 -28.67 -50.14
C ALA A 101 0.27 -29.71 -49.10
N ALA A 102 1.57 -29.97 -49.08
CA ALA A 102 2.25 -31.02 -48.35
C ALA A 102 2.04 -30.96 -46.83
N THR A 103 1.86 -32.14 -46.24
CA THR A 103 1.89 -32.40 -44.79
C THR A 103 3.31 -32.17 -44.26
N GLY A 104 3.66 -30.91 -44.02
CA GLY A 104 4.71 -30.54 -43.08
C GLY A 104 4.07 -30.38 -41.71
N GLU A 105 4.35 -31.29 -40.79
CA GLU A 105 3.98 -31.14 -39.38
C GLU A 105 4.72 -29.93 -38.83
N SER A 106 4.02 -28.79 -38.79
CA SER A 106 4.50 -27.58 -38.14
C SER A 106 4.66 -27.89 -36.65
N PRO A 107 5.84 -27.69 -36.04
CA PRO A 107 6.03 -27.94 -34.63
C PRO A 107 5.04 -27.08 -33.86
N ALA A 108 4.13 -27.72 -33.14
CA ALA A 108 3.14 -27.07 -32.32
C ALA A 108 3.85 -26.08 -31.41
N SER A 109 3.67 -24.78 -31.68
CA SER A 109 4.20 -23.72 -30.83
C SER A 109 3.55 -23.90 -29.47
N ALA A 110 4.30 -24.44 -28.51
CA ALA A 110 3.86 -24.55 -27.14
C ALA A 110 3.53 -23.14 -26.66
N SER A 111 2.24 -22.87 -26.47
CA SER A 111 1.79 -21.61 -25.89
C SER A 111 2.24 -21.60 -24.45
N THR A 112 3.29 -20.85 -24.15
CA THR A 112 3.74 -20.63 -22.77
C THR A 112 2.70 -19.75 -22.09
N THR A 113 1.72 -20.38 -21.44
CA THR A 113 0.75 -19.67 -20.61
C THR A 113 1.50 -19.03 -19.45
N VAL A 114 1.46 -17.69 -19.39
CA VAL A 114 2.00 -16.94 -18.26
C VAL A 114 1.25 -17.37 -16.99
N PRO A 115 1.94 -17.72 -15.89
CA PRO A 115 1.28 -18.11 -14.65
C PRO A 115 0.36 -16.99 -14.12
N PRO A 116 -0.73 -17.31 -13.41
CA PRO A 116 -1.53 -16.32 -12.69
C PRO A 116 -0.68 -15.42 -11.79
N VAL A 117 -1.05 -14.14 -11.65
CA VAL A 117 -0.29 -13.14 -10.88
C VAL A 117 0.02 -13.62 -9.46
N HIS A 118 -0.94 -14.24 -8.79
CA HIS A 118 -0.76 -14.80 -7.45
C HIS A 118 0.37 -15.84 -7.40
N GLU A 119 0.47 -16.73 -8.37
CA GLU A 119 1.54 -17.74 -8.43
C GLU A 119 2.92 -17.10 -8.66
N GLN A 120 2.99 -16.04 -9.47
CA GLN A 120 4.22 -15.28 -9.67
C GLN A 120 4.69 -14.63 -8.37
N VAL A 121 3.77 -13.96 -7.64
CA VAL A 121 4.07 -13.31 -6.36
C VAL A 121 4.52 -14.35 -5.32
N VAL A 122 3.80 -15.47 -5.18
CA VAL A 122 4.19 -16.58 -4.30
C VAL A 122 5.59 -17.10 -4.65
N GLY A 123 5.89 -17.24 -5.95
CA GLY A 123 7.22 -17.66 -6.41
C GLY A 123 8.34 -16.71 -6.00
N VAL A 124 8.14 -15.40 -6.12
CA VAL A 124 9.11 -14.37 -5.70
C VAL A 124 9.34 -14.41 -4.18
N VAL A 125 8.26 -14.49 -3.39
CA VAL A 125 8.37 -14.55 -1.92
C VAL A 125 9.01 -15.85 -1.46
N ALA A 126 8.66 -16.99 -2.06
CA ALA A 126 9.28 -18.27 -1.73
C ALA A 126 10.79 -18.27 -2.07
N ALA A 127 11.17 -17.69 -3.21
CA ALA A 127 12.57 -17.53 -3.58
C ALA A 127 13.32 -16.63 -2.60
N TYR A 128 12.70 -15.54 -2.13
CA TYR A 128 13.26 -14.67 -1.09
C TYR A 128 13.55 -15.43 0.21
N LEU A 129 12.55 -16.13 0.75
CA LEU A 129 12.69 -16.93 1.97
C LEU A 129 13.75 -18.03 1.80
N GLY A 130 13.80 -18.65 0.62
CA GLY A 130 14.80 -19.65 0.28
C GLY A 130 16.23 -19.10 0.14
N SER A 131 16.40 -17.83 -0.21
CA SER A 131 17.73 -17.20 -0.31
C SER A 131 18.41 -17.06 1.04
N TRP A 132 17.66 -16.67 2.08
CA TRP A 132 18.16 -16.62 3.45
C TRP A 132 18.59 -17.99 3.95
N HIS A 133 17.75 -19.00 3.72
CA HIS A 133 18.03 -20.36 4.15
C HIS A 133 19.28 -20.94 3.45
N ALA A 134 19.41 -20.72 2.15
CA ALA A 134 20.50 -21.28 1.35
C ALA A 134 21.76 -20.38 1.29
N ALA A 135 21.80 -19.25 2.03
CA ALA A 135 22.81 -18.21 1.88
C ALA A 135 23.07 -17.83 0.41
N ASN A 136 22.01 -17.75 -0.40
CA ASN A 136 22.10 -17.61 -1.85
C ASN A 136 21.89 -16.16 -2.28
N VAL A 137 22.99 -15.42 -2.38
CA VAL A 137 23.02 -14.00 -2.76
C VAL A 137 22.48 -13.76 -4.17
N ASP A 138 22.75 -14.64 -5.13
CA ASP A 138 22.28 -14.47 -6.51
C ASP A 138 20.77 -14.61 -6.62
N ARG A 139 20.18 -15.57 -5.88
CA ARG A 139 18.74 -15.72 -5.77
C ARG A 139 18.12 -14.51 -5.08
N LEU A 140 18.72 -14.00 -4.01
CA LEU A 140 18.24 -12.78 -3.34
C LEU A 140 18.26 -11.59 -4.30
N ARG A 141 19.39 -11.36 -5.00
CA ARG A 141 19.54 -10.28 -5.98
C ARG A 141 18.49 -10.36 -7.09
N HIS A 142 18.08 -11.56 -7.46
CA HIS A 142 17.06 -11.74 -8.50
C HIS A 142 15.65 -11.33 -8.05
N VAL A 143 15.32 -11.44 -6.76
CA VAL A 143 13.97 -11.11 -6.25
C VAL A 143 13.88 -9.75 -5.58
N LEU A 144 15.01 -9.19 -5.16
CA LEU A 144 15.09 -7.88 -4.51
C LEU A 144 15.22 -6.77 -5.55
N HIS A 145 14.47 -5.69 -5.38
CA HIS A 145 14.66 -4.50 -6.18
C HIS A 145 15.96 -3.78 -5.74
N PRO A 146 16.73 -3.14 -6.64
CA PRO A 146 17.93 -2.38 -6.25
C PRO A 146 17.66 -1.25 -5.24
N GLU A 147 16.46 -0.66 -5.30
CA GLU A 147 15.97 0.33 -4.32
C GLU A 147 15.18 -0.32 -3.17
N GLY A 148 15.34 -1.63 -2.97
CA GLY A 148 14.64 -2.38 -1.93
C GLY A 148 15.21 -2.12 -0.54
N HIS A 149 14.35 -2.10 0.47
CA HIS A 149 14.75 -1.88 1.86
C HIS A 149 14.10 -2.86 2.83
N ALA A 150 14.80 -3.23 3.88
CA ALA A 150 14.24 -3.93 5.04
C ALA A 150 14.31 -3.05 6.28
N TYR A 151 13.22 -3.02 7.02
CA TYR A 151 13.06 -2.25 8.24
C TYR A 151 12.79 -3.16 9.43
N ALA A 152 13.47 -2.89 10.54
CA ALA A 152 13.26 -3.59 11.80
C ALA A 152 13.40 -2.62 12.97
N VAL A 153 12.59 -2.80 14.00
CA VAL A 153 12.73 -2.05 15.25
C VAL A 153 13.76 -2.74 16.13
N GLY A 154 14.85 -2.05 16.45
CA GLY A 154 15.91 -2.54 17.32
C GLY A 154 15.46 -2.65 18.80
N PRO A 155 16.27 -3.29 19.66
CA PRO A 155 15.95 -3.43 21.08
C PRO A 155 15.82 -2.11 21.85
N ASP A 156 16.38 -1.02 21.32
CA ASP A 156 16.27 0.34 21.84
C ASP A 156 15.02 1.09 21.34
N GLY A 157 14.20 0.43 20.51
CA GLY A 157 13.05 1.03 19.85
C GLY A 157 13.40 1.85 18.60
N ALA A 158 14.68 1.95 18.22
CA ALA A 158 15.07 2.67 17.02
C ALA A 158 14.75 1.85 15.76
N LEU A 159 14.26 2.52 14.72
CA LEU A 159 14.05 1.88 13.42
C LEU A 159 15.38 1.76 12.67
N ALA A 160 15.80 0.54 12.39
CA ALA A 160 16.90 0.25 11.47
C ALA A 160 16.39 0.21 10.02
N ASP A 161 17.20 0.71 9.09
CA ASP A 161 16.99 0.61 7.64
C ASP A 161 18.20 -0.12 7.02
N MET A 162 17.91 -1.22 6.33
CA MET A 162 18.88 -1.99 5.55
C MET A 162 18.52 -1.87 4.07
N ASP A 163 19.37 -1.22 3.30
CA ASP A 163 19.21 -1.17 1.84
C ASP A 163 19.48 -2.53 1.18
N ALA A 164 19.20 -2.61 -0.11
CA ALA A 164 19.34 -3.84 -0.87
C ALA A 164 20.77 -4.39 -0.84
N GLN A 165 21.79 -3.53 -0.81
CA GLN A 165 23.18 -3.99 -0.77
C GLN A 165 23.52 -4.55 0.60
N ALA A 166 23.10 -3.91 1.69
CA ALA A 166 23.27 -4.40 3.04
C ALA A 166 22.61 -5.78 3.25
N LEU A 167 21.42 -5.99 2.66
CA LEU A 167 20.75 -7.30 2.68
C LEU A 167 21.54 -8.37 1.91
N LEU A 168 22.09 -8.03 0.76
CA LEU A 168 22.94 -8.94 -0.02
C LEU A 168 24.23 -9.29 0.73
N ASP A 169 24.84 -8.32 1.39
CA ASP A 169 26.05 -8.51 2.20
C ASP A 169 25.77 -9.40 3.41
N GLU A 170 24.62 -9.24 4.07
CA GLU A 170 24.20 -10.09 5.18
C GLU A 170 24.01 -11.56 4.74
N VAL A 171 23.31 -11.78 3.61
CA VAL A 171 23.14 -13.14 3.05
C VAL A 171 24.47 -13.74 2.59
N SER A 172 25.40 -12.91 2.09
CA SER A 172 26.74 -13.35 1.68
C SER A 172 27.61 -13.77 2.87
N ALA A 173 27.47 -13.06 3.98
CA ALA A 173 28.18 -13.36 5.22
C ALA A 173 27.58 -14.54 5.99
N ALA A 174 26.30 -14.88 5.73
CA ALA A 174 25.63 -16.00 6.36
C ALA A 174 26.26 -17.34 5.96
N GLN A 175 26.44 -18.21 6.94
CA GLN A 175 26.76 -19.61 6.67
C GLN A 175 25.46 -20.36 6.43
N ALA A 176 25.40 -21.13 5.34
CA ALA A 176 24.30 -22.07 5.15
C ALA A 176 24.27 -23.01 6.37
N PRO A 177 23.12 -23.18 7.04
CA PRO A 177 23.02 -24.12 8.14
C PRO A 177 23.40 -25.53 7.63
N PRO A 178 23.91 -26.41 8.51
CA PRO A 178 24.04 -27.83 8.19
C PRO A 178 22.73 -28.33 7.59
N ASP A 179 22.80 -29.25 6.63
CA ASP A 179 21.66 -29.86 5.94
C ASP A 179 20.86 -30.75 6.92
N ASP A 180 20.27 -30.12 7.94
CA ASP A 180 19.53 -30.72 9.03
C ASP A 180 18.07 -30.79 8.57
N GLY A 181 17.85 -31.75 7.68
CA GLY A 181 16.62 -32.04 6.96
C GLY A 181 15.36 -31.38 7.50
N ALA A 182 14.79 -30.50 6.66
CA ALA A 182 13.44 -29.95 6.76
C ALA A 182 13.15 -28.91 7.85
N ARG A 183 14.08 -28.52 8.73
CA ARG A 183 13.78 -27.50 9.75
C ARG A 183 14.17 -26.08 9.33
N ARG A 184 13.13 -25.34 8.91
CA ARG A 184 12.91 -23.89 9.09
C ARG A 184 13.45 -22.94 8.01
N SER A 185 13.02 -23.15 6.76
CA SER A 185 12.81 -21.98 5.89
C SER A 185 11.61 -21.19 6.43
N GLY A 186 11.63 -19.87 6.33
CA GLY A 186 10.43 -19.07 6.59
C GLY A 186 9.22 -19.54 5.79
N ARG A 187 8.01 -19.17 6.20
CA ARG A 187 6.77 -19.55 5.51
C ARG A 187 5.95 -18.34 5.09
N ILE A 188 5.26 -18.47 3.97
CA ILE A 188 4.25 -17.50 3.54
C ILE A 188 2.99 -17.73 4.37
N LEU A 189 2.54 -16.70 5.09
CA LEU A 189 1.33 -16.76 5.91
C LEU A 189 0.10 -16.31 5.11
N ALA A 190 0.26 -15.25 4.31
CA ALA A 190 -0.79 -14.72 3.45
C ALA A 190 -0.16 -13.96 2.26
N VAL A 191 -0.90 -13.91 1.14
CA VAL A 191 -0.59 -13.05 -0.01
C VAL A 191 -1.85 -12.29 -0.39
N THR A 192 -1.73 -10.98 -0.51
CA THR A 192 -2.78 -10.09 -0.99
C THR A 192 -2.27 -9.44 -2.28
N VAL A 193 -2.86 -9.81 -3.41
CA VAL A 193 -2.63 -9.13 -4.69
C VAL A 193 -3.60 -7.94 -4.75
N LEU A 194 -3.06 -6.73 -4.85
CA LEU A 194 -3.87 -5.51 -4.90
C LEU A 194 -4.34 -5.27 -6.34
N ASP A 195 -3.43 -5.43 -7.30
CA ASP A 195 -3.67 -5.35 -8.74
C ASP A 195 -2.55 -6.08 -9.52
N GLU A 196 -2.45 -5.89 -10.85
CA GLU A 196 -1.38 -6.48 -11.66
C GLU A 196 0.04 -5.94 -11.41
N HIS A 197 0.19 -4.90 -10.58
CA HIS A 197 1.43 -4.17 -10.33
C HIS A 197 1.88 -4.14 -8.87
N ALA A 198 0.98 -4.39 -7.91
CA ALA A 198 1.27 -4.34 -6.48
C ALA A 198 0.71 -5.54 -5.71
N ALA A 199 1.50 -6.04 -4.76
CA ALA A 199 1.10 -7.10 -3.85
C ALA A 199 1.79 -6.94 -2.50
N VAL A 200 1.19 -7.53 -1.47
CA VAL A 200 1.80 -7.64 -0.15
C VAL A 200 1.75 -9.10 0.30
N ALA A 201 2.81 -9.57 0.94
CA ALA A 201 2.84 -10.87 1.58
C ALA A 201 3.10 -10.72 3.07
N LYS A 202 2.33 -11.44 3.88
CA LYS A 202 2.66 -11.67 5.28
C LYS A 202 3.50 -12.92 5.37
N VAL A 203 4.63 -12.85 6.06
CA VAL A 203 5.59 -13.95 6.15
C VAL A 203 5.97 -14.23 7.60
N GLU A 204 6.31 -15.48 7.87
CA GLU A 204 7.13 -15.87 8.99
C GLU A 204 8.57 -15.99 8.49
N LEU A 205 9.48 -15.26 9.13
CA LEU A 205 10.90 -15.18 8.80
C LEU A 205 11.70 -15.97 9.83
N ALA A 206 12.62 -16.79 9.32
CA ALA A 206 13.62 -17.48 10.13
C ALA A 206 14.99 -17.06 9.59
N ARG A 207 15.70 -16.19 10.32
CA ARG A 207 17.04 -15.70 9.97
C ARG A 207 18.07 -16.13 11.01
N PRO A 208 19.27 -16.57 10.60
CA PRO A 208 20.39 -16.73 11.54
C PRO A 208 20.71 -15.42 12.28
N PRO A 209 21.09 -15.46 13.57
CA PRO A 209 21.20 -16.64 14.43
C PRO A 209 19.85 -17.10 15.02
N ALA A 210 18.78 -16.32 14.87
CA ALA A 210 17.46 -16.54 15.46
C ALA A 210 16.58 -17.56 14.69
N VAL A 211 17.18 -18.65 14.18
CA VAL A 211 16.43 -19.70 13.45
C VAL A 211 15.40 -20.39 14.37
N ASP A 212 15.68 -20.42 15.67
CA ASP A 212 14.80 -21.02 16.67
C ASP A 212 13.60 -20.16 17.07
N ALA A 213 13.62 -18.89 16.69
CA ALA A 213 12.74 -17.86 17.18
C ALA A 213 12.21 -17.05 15.98
N PRO A 214 11.40 -17.66 15.09
CA PRO A 214 10.93 -17.00 13.89
C PRO A 214 10.10 -15.77 14.27
N PHE A 215 10.07 -14.76 13.42
CA PHE A 215 9.31 -13.53 13.61
C PHE A 215 8.39 -13.29 12.42
N ALA A 216 7.33 -12.51 12.60
CA ALA A 216 6.44 -12.15 11.50
C ALA A 216 6.93 -10.86 10.83
N GLY A 217 6.64 -10.72 9.55
CA GLY A 217 6.83 -9.48 8.82
C GLY A 217 5.90 -9.36 7.62
N PHE A 218 5.94 -8.19 7.01
CA PHE A 218 5.27 -7.88 5.75
C PHE A 218 6.31 -7.60 4.67
N ILE A 219 6.04 -8.10 3.47
CA ILE A 219 6.85 -7.87 2.27
C ILE A 219 5.95 -7.18 1.25
N THR A 220 6.34 -6.00 0.82
CA THR A 220 5.68 -5.27 -0.28
C THR A 220 6.43 -5.58 -1.58
N LEU A 221 5.66 -5.95 -2.60
CA LEU A 221 6.16 -6.25 -3.93
C LEU A 221 5.55 -5.28 -4.95
N LEU A 222 6.38 -4.84 -5.88
CA LEU A 222 5.96 -4.07 -7.04
C LEU A 222 6.46 -4.76 -8.32
N ARG A 223 5.70 -4.61 -9.39
CA ARG A 223 6.08 -5.10 -10.71
C ARG A 223 6.70 -3.99 -11.54
N ASP A 224 7.94 -4.20 -11.94
CA ASP A 224 8.65 -3.40 -12.93
C ASP A 224 8.56 -4.11 -14.30
N ASP A 225 8.39 -3.38 -15.40
CA ASP A 225 8.21 -4.01 -16.73
C ASP A 225 9.48 -4.72 -17.22
N ARG A 226 10.66 -4.29 -16.76
CA ARG A 226 11.95 -4.86 -17.15
C ARG A 226 12.38 -5.97 -16.21
N LEU A 227 12.15 -5.79 -14.92
CA LEU A 227 12.58 -6.75 -13.91
C LEU A 227 11.49 -7.81 -13.62
N GLY A 228 10.22 -7.46 -13.77
CA GLY A 228 9.08 -8.25 -13.29
C GLY A 228 8.79 -7.94 -11.82
N TRP A 229 8.16 -8.89 -11.12
CA TRP A 229 7.88 -8.77 -9.70
C TRP A 229 9.17 -8.71 -8.87
N ARG A 230 9.29 -7.70 -8.02
CA ARG A 230 10.41 -7.51 -7.10
C ARG A 230 9.91 -7.09 -5.72
N ILE A 231 10.64 -7.50 -4.71
CA ILE A 231 10.47 -7.02 -3.33
C ILE A 231 11.06 -5.61 -3.25
N ILE A 232 10.24 -4.65 -2.84
CA ILE A 232 10.65 -3.25 -2.67
C ILE A 232 10.76 -2.86 -1.19
N SER A 233 10.02 -3.52 -0.31
CA SER A 233 10.09 -3.27 1.12
C SER A 233 9.82 -4.53 1.93
N GLU A 234 10.53 -4.68 3.03
CA GLU A 234 10.18 -5.57 4.13
C GLU A 234 10.07 -4.74 5.42
N VAL A 235 9.05 -5.02 6.23
CA VAL A 235 8.98 -4.54 7.62
C VAL A 235 8.74 -5.74 8.51
N ALA A 236 9.55 -5.89 9.57
CA ALA A 236 9.45 -7.00 10.48
C ALA A 236 9.57 -6.55 11.94
N THR A 237 8.93 -7.31 12.83
CA THR A 237 9.18 -7.17 14.27
C THR A 237 10.46 -7.90 14.65
N ALA A 238 11.23 -7.34 15.59
CA ALA A 238 12.33 -8.07 16.22
C ALA A 238 11.83 -9.11 17.25
N SER A 239 10.54 -9.06 17.60
CA SER A 239 9.93 -9.96 18.58
C SER A 239 9.61 -11.32 17.94
N SER A 240 10.16 -12.39 18.51
CA SER A 240 9.85 -13.75 18.07
C SER A 240 8.37 -14.11 18.28
N LEU A 241 7.81 -14.83 17.30
CA LEU A 241 6.51 -15.51 17.35
C LEU A 241 6.48 -16.74 18.27
N ALA A 242 7.64 -17.21 18.75
CA ALA A 242 7.70 -18.39 19.59
C ALA A 242 6.83 -18.16 20.84
N ALA A 243 5.83 -19.05 21.01
CA ALA A 243 4.81 -18.95 22.03
C ALA A 243 5.41 -18.63 23.40
N ALA A 244 4.73 -17.75 24.15
CA ALA A 244 5.02 -17.39 25.53
C ALA A 244 5.64 -18.58 26.27
N GLY A 245 6.97 -18.53 26.42
CA GLY A 245 7.66 -19.41 27.34
C GLY A 245 7.12 -19.20 28.76
N PRO A 246 7.62 -19.95 29.75
CA PRO A 246 7.30 -19.70 31.15
C PRO A 246 7.39 -18.19 31.45
N PRO A 247 6.41 -17.61 32.18
CA PRO A 247 6.24 -16.16 32.36
C PRO A 247 7.44 -15.45 33.01
N ASP A 248 8.45 -16.20 33.46
CA ASP A 248 9.65 -15.69 34.10
C ASP A 248 10.69 -15.16 33.09
N ASN A 249 10.50 -15.34 31.78
CA ASN A 249 11.33 -14.69 30.76
C ASN A 249 10.71 -13.36 30.31
N ALA A 250 11.39 -12.26 30.61
CA ALA A 250 11.05 -10.87 30.30
C ALA A 250 10.92 -10.52 28.80
N THR A 251 10.79 -11.52 27.92
CA THR A 251 10.66 -11.40 26.47
C THR A 251 9.38 -12.05 25.93
N ALA A 252 8.43 -12.43 26.79
CA ALA A 252 7.12 -12.88 26.33
C ALA A 252 6.45 -11.78 25.49
N GLN A 253 6.22 -12.09 24.21
CA GLN A 253 5.62 -11.16 23.27
C GLN A 253 4.24 -10.73 23.78
N ARG A 254 4.02 -9.41 23.89
CA ARG A 254 2.70 -8.85 24.20
C ARG A 254 1.73 -9.25 23.08
N ALA A 255 0.58 -9.80 23.44
CA ALA A 255 -0.47 -10.10 22.47
C ALA A 255 -1.04 -8.80 21.88
N VAL A 256 -1.41 -8.83 20.60
CA VAL A 256 -2.19 -7.74 19.98
C VAL A 256 -3.55 -7.66 20.67
N THR A 257 -3.95 -6.45 21.02
CA THR A 257 -5.17 -6.12 21.76
C THR A 257 -6.06 -5.18 20.94
N PRO A 258 -7.35 -5.02 21.28
CA PRO A 258 -8.22 -4.04 20.64
C PRO A 258 -7.72 -2.58 20.72
N VAL A 259 -6.90 -2.25 21.74
CA VAL A 259 -6.28 -0.93 21.85
C VAL A 259 -5.31 -0.68 20.70
N ASP A 260 -4.52 -1.69 20.32
CA ASP A 260 -3.56 -1.57 19.23
C ASP A 260 -4.26 -1.32 17.89
N PHE A 261 -5.42 -1.95 17.65
CA PHE A 261 -6.25 -1.65 16.47
C PHE A 261 -6.76 -0.21 16.47
N ALA A 262 -7.19 0.31 17.62
CA ALA A 262 -7.68 1.69 17.73
C ALA A 262 -6.55 2.71 17.50
N GLU A 263 -5.35 2.45 18.03
CA GLU A 263 -4.17 3.30 17.83
C GLU A 263 -3.75 3.33 16.36
N VAL A 264 -3.65 2.17 15.71
CA VAL A 264 -3.32 2.09 14.28
C VAL A 264 -4.39 2.75 13.42
N ALA A 265 -5.67 2.56 13.73
CA ALA A 265 -6.76 3.21 13.01
C ALA A 265 -6.73 4.74 13.20
N GLU A 266 -6.41 5.25 14.39
CA GLU A 266 -6.27 6.68 14.63
C GLU A 266 -5.09 7.28 13.86
N VAL A 267 -3.95 6.60 13.81
CA VAL A 267 -2.79 7.05 13.02
C VAL A 267 -3.11 7.03 11.52
N ALA A 268 -3.68 5.95 11.00
CA ALA A 268 -3.97 5.82 9.57
C ALA A 268 -5.14 6.71 9.11
N TRP A 269 -6.25 6.72 9.85
CA TRP A 269 -7.44 7.45 9.44
C TRP A 269 -7.45 8.88 9.98
N GLY A 270 -7.27 9.03 11.29
CA GLY A 270 -7.33 10.31 12.00
C GLY A 270 -6.18 11.26 11.68
N ARG A 271 -5.03 10.74 11.23
CA ARG A 271 -3.86 11.56 10.88
C ARG A 271 -3.44 11.43 9.42
N TYR A 272 -3.20 10.22 8.90
CA TYR A 272 -2.73 10.08 7.51
C TYR A 272 -3.79 10.50 6.48
N VAL A 273 -4.99 9.91 6.53
CA VAL A 273 -6.05 10.28 5.58
C VAL A 273 -6.49 11.73 5.82
N ALA A 274 -6.78 12.11 7.07
CA ALA A 274 -7.21 13.47 7.40
C ALA A 274 -6.17 14.55 7.01
N GLY A 275 -4.88 14.33 7.35
CA GLY A 275 -3.79 15.24 7.02
C GLY A 275 -3.56 15.32 5.51
N GLY A 276 -3.65 14.18 4.83
CA GLY A 276 -3.63 14.10 3.37
C GLY A 276 -4.72 14.95 2.73
N ARG A 277 -5.95 14.89 3.23
CA ARG A 277 -7.09 15.70 2.73
C ARG A 277 -6.91 17.18 2.96
N ALA A 278 -6.55 17.54 4.19
CA ALA A 278 -6.33 18.92 4.58
C ALA A 278 -5.14 19.56 3.87
N GLY A 279 -4.23 18.75 3.31
CA GLY A 279 -2.92 19.23 2.85
C GLY A 279 -2.02 19.65 4.02
N ASP A 280 -2.27 19.11 5.21
CA ASP A 280 -1.57 19.46 6.44
C ASP A 280 -0.27 18.67 6.53
N THR A 281 0.83 19.34 6.17
CA THR A 281 2.17 18.74 6.15
C THR A 281 2.69 18.43 7.56
N ASN A 282 2.26 19.16 8.59
CA ASN A 282 2.66 18.89 9.97
C ASN A 282 1.98 17.64 10.49
N MET A 283 0.67 17.49 10.22
CA MET A 283 -0.07 16.27 10.56
C MET A 283 0.52 15.06 9.84
N MET A 284 0.81 15.17 8.55
CA MET A 284 1.45 14.09 7.79
C MET A 284 2.86 13.76 8.33
N ALA A 285 3.67 14.76 8.64
CA ALA A 285 4.99 14.55 9.25
C ALA A 285 4.93 13.82 10.60
N SER A 286 3.82 13.94 11.34
CA SER A 286 3.63 13.21 12.60
C SER A 286 3.35 11.71 12.43
N VAL A 287 3.04 11.26 11.21
CA VAL A 287 2.76 9.85 10.89
C VAL A 287 3.96 9.15 10.26
N PHE A 288 4.78 9.89 9.51
CA PHE A 288 5.90 9.31 8.77
C PHE A 288 7.19 9.30 9.58
N HIS A 289 7.82 8.13 9.65
CA HIS A 289 9.22 8.06 10.08
C HIS A 289 10.13 8.76 9.04
N PRO A 290 11.24 9.42 9.44
CA PRO A 290 12.17 10.05 8.49
C PRO A 290 12.75 9.10 7.44
N LEU A 291 12.88 7.80 7.75
CA LEU A 291 13.35 6.76 6.84
C LEU A 291 12.26 6.17 5.92
N ALA A 292 10.99 6.55 6.13
CA ALA A 292 9.90 6.04 5.32
C ALA A 292 10.02 6.52 3.87
N ARG A 293 9.64 5.63 2.95
CA ARG A 293 9.63 5.89 1.51
C ARG A 293 8.25 5.56 0.96
N LEU A 294 7.71 6.44 0.12
CA LEU A 294 6.59 6.09 -0.74
C LEU A 294 7.16 5.38 -1.98
N THR A 295 6.63 4.21 -2.28
CA THR A 295 6.98 3.46 -3.50
C THR A 295 5.71 3.08 -4.27
N PHE A 296 5.78 3.16 -5.59
CA PHE A 296 4.67 2.75 -6.46
C PHE A 296 5.19 2.39 -7.85
N ALA A 297 4.44 1.55 -8.57
CA ALA A 297 4.72 1.29 -9.98
C ALA A 297 4.11 2.41 -10.84
N GLY A 298 4.91 3.01 -11.73
CA GLY A 298 4.50 4.07 -12.65
C GLY A 298 5.32 4.05 -13.93
N ASP A 299 4.68 4.24 -15.07
CA ASP A 299 5.30 4.25 -16.41
C ASP A 299 6.23 3.04 -16.68
N GLY A 300 5.82 1.86 -16.19
CA GLY A 300 6.56 0.59 -16.36
C GLY A 300 7.79 0.45 -15.46
N SER A 301 7.98 1.35 -14.49
CA SER A 301 9.11 1.33 -13.55
C SER A 301 8.66 1.55 -12.11
N ILE A 302 9.51 1.22 -11.15
CA ILE A 302 9.27 1.56 -9.75
C ILE A 302 9.76 2.98 -9.46
N VAL A 303 8.87 3.79 -8.88
CA VAL A 303 9.17 5.15 -8.43
C VAL A 303 9.33 5.14 -6.91
N VAL A 304 10.40 5.75 -6.42
CA VAL A 304 10.70 5.89 -4.99
C VAL A 304 10.73 7.38 -4.63
N VAL A 305 10.02 7.75 -3.57
CA VAL A 305 9.94 9.12 -3.06
C VAL A 305 10.19 9.09 -1.56
N ASN A 306 11.17 9.86 -1.08
CA ASN A 306 11.41 9.99 0.36
C ASN A 306 10.21 10.68 1.05
N SER A 307 10.02 10.40 2.34
CA SER A 307 8.91 10.95 3.13
C SER A 307 8.82 12.48 3.07
N THR A 308 9.95 13.19 3.13
CA THR A 308 9.98 14.66 3.12
C THR A 308 9.42 15.22 1.81
N ASP A 309 9.88 14.72 0.66
CA ASP A 309 9.37 15.15 -0.65
C ASP A 309 7.90 14.76 -0.83
N PHE A 310 7.49 13.57 -0.36
CA PHE A 310 6.08 13.19 -0.38
C PHE A 310 5.22 14.17 0.42
N ILE A 311 5.59 14.46 1.67
CA ILE A 311 4.82 15.33 2.56
C ILE A 311 4.78 16.75 2.03
N PHE A 312 5.94 17.40 1.84
CA PHE A 312 5.96 18.84 1.59
C PHE A 312 5.65 19.20 0.14
N ARG A 313 6.03 18.36 -0.82
CA ARG A 313 5.75 18.63 -2.24
C ARG A 313 4.46 17.96 -2.69
N ARG A 314 4.29 16.65 -2.48
CA ARG A 314 3.13 15.94 -3.05
C ARG A 314 1.85 16.16 -2.26
N VAL A 315 1.90 16.24 -0.94
CA VAL A 315 0.71 16.53 -0.11
C VAL A 315 0.50 18.03 0.01
N GLY A 316 1.53 18.77 0.46
CA GLY A 316 1.43 20.22 0.70
C GLY A 316 1.08 21.04 -0.54
N GLN A 317 1.56 20.64 -1.71
CA GLN A 317 1.32 21.33 -2.99
C GLN A 317 0.43 20.51 -3.94
N ARG A 318 -0.32 19.51 -3.43
CA ARG A 318 -1.05 18.55 -4.28
C ARG A 318 -1.81 19.24 -5.39
N TRP A 319 -2.63 20.22 -5.03
CA TRP A 319 -3.55 20.93 -5.93
C TRP A 319 -2.88 21.96 -6.85
N GLU A 320 -1.57 22.17 -6.70
CA GLU A 320 -0.77 23.06 -7.55
C GLU A 320 -0.03 22.26 -8.62
N THR A 321 0.16 20.95 -8.41
CA THR A 321 0.78 20.05 -9.39
C THR A 321 -0.05 19.93 -10.66
N ASP A 322 0.60 19.79 -11.81
CA ASP A 322 -0.07 19.65 -13.12
C ASP A 322 -1.11 18.52 -13.14
N LEU A 323 -0.86 17.48 -12.34
CA LEU A 323 -1.69 16.29 -12.25
C LEU A 323 -3.05 16.54 -11.56
N HIS A 324 -3.06 17.30 -10.46
CA HIS A 324 -4.27 17.54 -9.67
C HIS A 324 -4.86 18.94 -9.86
N LYS A 325 -4.10 19.91 -10.40
CA LYS A 325 -4.54 21.29 -10.63
C LYS A 325 -5.86 21.41 -11.41
N PRO A 326 -6.14 20.61 -12.45
CA PRO A 326 -7.45 20.62 -13.11
C PRO A 326 -8.62 20.28 -12.16
N TYR A 327 -8.36 19.54 -11.09
CA TYR A 327 -9.33 19.05 -10.12
C TYR A 327 -9.30 19.82 -8.79
N ALA A 328 -8.50 20.89 -8.66
CA ALA A 328 -8.38 21.67 -7.43
C ALA A 328 -9.71 22.23 -6.91
N HIS A 329 -10.66 22.51 -7.82
CA HIS A 329 -12.01 22.94 -7.49
C HIS A 329 -12.84 21.89 -6.71
N LEU A 330 -12.41 20.63 -6.71
CA LEU A 330 -13.05 19.54 -5.98
C LEU A 330 -12.41 19.28 -4.62
N ARG A 331 -11.36 20.00 -4.22
CA ARG A 331 -10.60 19.74 -2.97
C ARG A 331 -11.49 19.50 -1.75
N GLU A 332 -12.52 20.33 -1.60
CA GLU A 332 -13.46 20.32 -0.47
C GLU A 332 -14.78 19.59 -0.79
N ASP A 333 -14.84 18.86 -1.92
CA ASP A 333 -16.02 18.09 -2.30
C ASP A 333 -16.16 16.85 -1.38
N PRO A 334 -17.24 16.75 -0.58
CA PRO A 334 -17.39 15.65 0.38
C PRO A 334 -17.43 14.28 -0.29
N ARG A 335 -17.84 14.19 -1.56
CA ARG A 335 -17.90 12.93 -2.31
C ARG A 335 -16.52 12.33 -2.56
N ILE A 336 -15.46 13.14 -2.53
CA ILE A 336 -14.09 12.63 -2.59
C ILE A 336 -13.73 11.92 -1.30
N ALA A 337 -14.02 12.54 -0.15
CA ALA A 337 -13.77 11.94 1.16
C ALA A 337 -14.62 10.68 1.39
N GLU A 338 -15.84 10.64 0.85
CA GLU A 338 -16.68 9.43 0.84
C GLU A 338 -16.06 8.24 0.09
N ALA A 339 -15.11 8.49 -0.82
CA ALA A 339 -14.38 7.44 -1.51
C ALA A 339 -13.25 6.85 -0.66
N ASP A 340 -12.82 7.52 0.41
CA ASP A 340 -11.79 7.00 1.29
C ASP A 340 -12.33 5.82 2.09
N THR A 341 -11.53 4.77 2.31
CA THR A 341 -11.96 3.60 3.08
C THR A 341 -10.79 2.93 3.77
N LEU A 342 -10.90 2.67 5.07
CA LEU A 342 -10.02 1.74 5.78
C LEU A 342 -10.41 0.32 5.41
N LEU A 343 -9.62 -0.34 4.56
CA LEU A 343 -9.94 -1.67 4.03
C LEU A 343 -9.51 -2.79 4.97
N GLY A 344 -8.40 -2.61 5.68
CA GLY A 344 -7.91 -3.63 6.61
C GLY A 344 -6.74 -3.14 7.47
N VAL A 345 -6.61 -3.78 8.62
CA VAL A 345 -5.46 -3.69 9.52
C VAL A 345 -5.04 -5.12 9.84
N ASP A 346 -3.78 -5.45 9.58
CA ASP A 346 -3.17 -6.74 9.94
C ASP A 346 -1.94 -6.50 10.81
N PHE A 347 -1.59 -7.45 11.69
CA PHE A 347 -0.48 -7.32 12.63
C PHE A 347 0.54 -8.44 12.45
N ALA A 348 1.81 -8.07 12.48
CA ALA A 348 2.96 -8.96 12.58
C ALA A 348 3.58 -8.85 13.99
N GLY A 349 2.74 -9.01 15.02
CA GLY A 349 3.08 -8.70 16.41
C GLY A 349 2.54 -7.33 16.86
N PRO A 350 2.71 -6.96 18.14
CA PRO A 350 2.18 -5.70 18.68
C PRO A 350 2.90 -4.46 18.12
N ASP A 351 4.14 -4.61 17.65
CA ASP A 351 5.00 -3.49 17.23
C ASP A 351 5.08 -3.32 15.70
N CYS A 352 4.29 -4.10 14.94
CA CYS A 352 4.30 -4.04 13.47
C CYS A 352 2.89 -4.30 12.95
N ALA A 353 2.34 -3.33 12.23
CA ALA A 353 1.02 -3.40 11.62
C ALA A 353 1.10 -3.02 10.15
N LEU A 354 0.21 -3.59 9.34
CA LEU A 354 -0.01 -3.24 7.96
C LEU A 354 -1.42 -2.69 7.83
N VAL A 355 -1.56 -1.50 7.26
CA VAL A 355 -2.84 -0.87 6.97
C VAL A 355 -3.03 -0.81 5.46
N THR A 356 -4.19 -1.26 4.99
CA THR A 356 -4.62 -1.07 3.60
C THR A 356 -5.73 -0.04 3.55
N LEU A 357 -5.52 1.02 2.76
CA LEU A 357 -6.46 2.12 2.59
C LEU A 357 -6.85 2.22 1.12
N LYS A 358 -8.07 2.67 0.87
CA LYS A 358 -8.49 3.23 -0.41
C LYS A 358 -8.55 4.73 -0.23
N VAL A 359 -7.87 5.52 -1.08
CA VAL A 359 -7.75 6.97 -0.90
C VAL A 359 -7.95 7.70 -2.24
N GLY A 360 -8.95 8.57 -2.34
CA GLY A 360 -9.33 9.21 -3.61
C GLY A 360 -8.71 10.59 -3.82
N TYR A 361 -7.73 10.79 -4.70
CA TYR A 361 -7.28 12.15 -5.07
C TYR A 361 -7.41 12.33 -6.58
N PRO A 362 -8.47 13.02 -7.07
CA PRO A 362 -8.74 13.12 -8.49
C PRO A 362 -7.51 13.56 -9.31
N PRO A 363 -7.22 12.88 -10.43
CA PRO A 363 -8.09 11.89 -11.10
C PRO A 363 -8.00 10.46 -10.55
N PHE A 364 -7.23 10.21 -9.49
CA PHE A 364 -6.92 8.85 -9.03
C PHE A 364 -7.74 8.39 -7.83
N LEU A 365 -7.87 7.07 -7.74
CA LEU A 365 -8.28 6.35 -6.55
C LEU A 365 -7.15 5.36 -6.24
N TYR A 366 -6.40 5.62 -5.18
CA TYR A 366 -5.25 4.82 -4.79
C TYR A 366 -5.66 3.71 -3.83
N THR A 367 -4.89 2.62 -3.85
CA THR A 367 -4.85 1.65 -2.77
C THR A 367 -3.50 1.81 -2.07
N ASP A 368 -3.50 2.50 -0.94
CA ASP A 368 -2.29 2.75 -0.16
C ASP A 368 -2.07 1.61 0.83
N VAL A 369 -0.81 1.20 0.96
CA VAL A 369 -0.36 0.25 1.98
C VAL A 369 0.63 0.96 2.88
N LEU A 370 0.32 0.98 4.18
CA LEU A 370 1.14 1.60 5.22
C LEU A 370 1.65 0.50 6.16
N SER A 371 2.92 0.57 6.56
CA SER A 371 3.58 -0.43 7.41
C SER A 371 4.43 0.24 8.48
#